data_AF-A0A536AVV0-F1
#
_entry.id   AF-A0A536AVV0-F1
#
_cell.length_a   1.000
_cell.length_b   1.000
_cell.length_c   1.000
_cell.angle_alpha   90.00
_cell.angle_beta   90.00
_cell.angle_gamma   90.00
#
_symmetry.space_group_name_H-M   'P 1'
#
loop_
_entity.id
_entity.type
_entity.pdbx_description
1 polymer ?
#
loop_
_entity_poly.entity_id
_entity_poly.type
_entity_poly.pdbx_seq_one_letter_code
_entity_poly.pdbx_strand_id
1 'polypeptide(L)'
;MVRSWHVANLTVAVLLAWAAYWAALPWLDCIRAFHAIVPIGEPLRLCTFGFGLPGFQGPLGWNLLAGVLYVAAAIWAAARRR
;
A
#
# COMPACT_ATOMS: atom_id res chain seq x y z
N MET A 1 -6.22 10.56 31.95
CA MET A 1 -5.92 9.30 31.22
C MET A 1 -6.52 9.26 29.81
N VAL A 2 -7.67 9.90 29.56
CA VAL A 2 -8.33 9.91 28.23
C VAL A 2 -7.48 10.59 27.13
N ARG A 3 -6.84 11.73 27.43
CA ARG A 3 -6.03 12.49 26.44
C ARG A 3 -4.77 11.78 25.95
N SER A 4 -4.07 11.03 26.80
CA SER A 4 -2.86 10.28 26.41
C SER A 4 -3.19 9.09 25.51
N TRP A 5 -4.35 8.47 25.70
CA TRP A 5 -4.83 7.35 24.90
C TRP A 5 -5.20 7.78 23.47
N HIS A 6 -5.74 8.99 23.31
CA HIS A 6 -6.02 9.57 21.99
C HIS A 6 -4.75 9.88 21.20
N VAL A 7 -3.71 10.39 21.85
CA VAL A 7 -2.41 10.66 21.20
C VAL A 7 -1.79 9.34 20.74
N ALA A 8 -1.78 8.30 21.58
CA ALA A 8 -1.23 7.00 21.22
C ALA A 8 -1.92 6.39 19.98
N ASN A 9 -3.25 6.39 19.92
CA ASN A 9 -3.97 5.85 18.75
C ASN A 9 -3.79 6.70 17.48
N LEU A 10 -3.56 8.01 17.62
CA LEU A 10 -3.17 8.88 16.49
C LEU A 10 -1.80 8.53 15.97
N THR A 11 -0.82 8.41 16.85
CA THR A 11 0.54 8.02 16.49
C THR A 11 0.55 6.66 15.80
N VAL A 12 -0.17 5.67 16.34
CA VAL A 12 -0.28 4.33 15.72
C VAL A 12 -0.91 4.41 14.33
N ALA A 13 -2.01 5.15 14.15
CA ALA A 13 -2.65 5.29 12.84
C ALA A 13 -1.72 5.94 11.81
N VAL A 14 -0.95 6.97 12.21
CA VAL A 14 0.04 7.62 11.33
C VAL A 14 1.18 6.66 10.96
N LEU A 15 1.71 5.90 11.92
CA LEU A 15 2.76 4.93 11.66
C LEU A 15 2.29 3.81 10.73
N LEU A 16 1.04 3.35 10.87
CA LEU A 16 0.44 2.36 9.98
C LEU A 16 0.22 2.92 8.58
N ALA A 17 -0.23 4.17 8.44
CA ALA A 17 -0.34 4.82 7.14
C ALA A 17 1.03 5.01 6.47
N TRP A 18 2.06 5.34 7.25
CA TRP A 18 3.43 5.41 6.76
C TRP A 18 3.93 4.03 6.28
N ALA A 19 3.70 2.98 7.07
CA ALA A 19 4.02 1.61 6.67
C ALA A 19 3.27 1.16 5.40
N ALA A 20 2.00 1.54 5.26
CA ALA A 20 1.22 1.26 4.06
C ALA A 20 1.85 1.86 2.79
N TYR A 21 2.30 3.11 2.88
CA TYR A 21 2.95 3.80 1.77
C TYR A 21 4.21 3.07 1.32
N TRP A 22 5.11 2.73 2.25
CA TRP A 22 6.36 2.04 1.91
C TRP A 22 6.13 0.61 1.44
N ALA A 23 5.14 -0.09 1.98
CA ALA A 23 4.79 -1.43 1.54
C ALA A 23 4.29 -1.44 0.08
N ALA A 24 3.42 -0.50 -0.29
CA ALA A 24 2.85 -0.40 -1.63
C ALA A 24 3.76 0.31 -2.65
N LEU A 25 4.83 0.99 -2.20
CA LEU A 25 5.70 1.82 -3.03
C LEU A 25 6.20 1.11 -4.30
N PRO A 26 6.72 -0.13 -4.24
CA PRO A 26 7.24 -0.80 -5.44
C PRO A 26 6.15 -1.02 -6.50
N TRP A 27 4.93 -1.37 -6.06
CA TRP A 27 3.80 -1.56 -6.98
C TRP A 27 3.34 -0.23 -7.58
N LEU A 28 3.32 0.85 -6.78
CA LEU A 28 2.99 2.20 -7.26
C LEU A 28 4.01 2.70 -8.28
N ASP A 29 5.30 2.49 -8.03
CA ASP A 29 6.36 2.90 -8.95
C ASP A 29 6.33 2.09 -10.25
N CYS A 30 6.00 0.79 -10.16
CA CYS A 30 5.73 -0.02 -11.35
C CYS A 30 4.61 0.59 -12.20
N ILE A 31 3.45 0.92 -11.62
CA ILE A 31 2.34 1.53 -12.39
C ILE A 31 2.72 2.89 -12.97
N ARG A 32 3.43 3.73 -12.21
CA ARG A 32 3.88 5.05 -12.68
C ARG A 32 4.78 4.95 -13.92
N ALA A 33 5.58 3.90 -14.04
CA ALA A 33 6.42 3.66 -15.21
C ALA A 33 5.60 3.44 -16.50
N PHE A 34 4.33 2.99 -16.40
CA PHE A 34 3.47 2.73 -17.55
C PHE A 34 2.46 3.85 -17.87
N HIS A 35 2.40 4.90 -17.05
CA HIS A 35 1.34 5.94 -17.06
C HIS A 35 1.14 6.62 -18.43
N ALA A 36 2.13 6.61 -19.31
CA ALA A 36 2.06 7.29 -20.61
C ALA A 36 1.88 6.37 -21.83
N ILE A 37 1.95 5.04 -21.67
CA ILE A 37 2.21 4.14 -22.81
C ILE A 37 1.08 3.14 -23.06
N VAL A 38 0.33 2.74 -22.01
CA VAL A 38 -0.61 1.61 -22.10
C VAL A 38 -1.89 1.93 -21.33
N PRO A 39 -3.09 1.51 -21.82
CA PRO A 39 -4.33 1.58 -21.05
C PRO A 39 -4.15 0.95 -19.67
N ILE A 40 -4.75 1.55 -18.64
CA ILE A 40 -4.48 1.26 -17.21
C ILE A 40 -4.67 -0.21 -16.79
N GLY A 41 -5.44 -0.99 -17.56
CA GLY A 41 -5.72 -2.40 -17.28
C GLY A 41 -4.50 -3.32 -17.41
N GLU A 42 -3.72 -3.19 -18.49
CA GLU A 42 -2.48 -3.94 -18.69
C GLU A 42 -1.47 -3.73 -17.55
N PRO A 43 -1.03 -2.51 -17.21
CA PRO A 43 -0.02 -2.28 -16.18
C PRO A 43 -0.50 -2.74 -14.80
N LEU A 44 -1.79 -2.66 -14.50
CA LEU A 44 -2.33 -3.30 -13.29
C LEU A 44 -2.08 -4.80 -13.30
N ARG A 45 -2.43 -5.51 -14.38
CA ARG A 45 -2.21 -6.96 -14.46
C ARG A 45 -0.73 -7.30 -14.36
N LEU A 46 0.12 -6.56 -15.06
CA LEU A 46 1.56 -6.80 -15.13
C LEU A 46 2.26 -6.54 -13.80
N CYS A 47 2.00 -5.41 -13.15
CA CYS A 47 2.60 -5.09 -11.85
C CYS A 47 2.09 -6.01 -10.74
N THR A 48 0.85 -6.50 -10.83
CA THR A 48 0.25 -7.33 -9.79
C THR A 48 0.66 -8.80 -9.91
N PHE A 49 0.63 -9.37 -11.11
CA PHE A 49 0.86 -10.80 -11.35
C PHE A 49 2.22 -11.13 -11.98
N GLY A 50 2.96 -10.12 -12.45
CA GLY A 50 4.25 -10.30 -13.13
C GLY A 50 4.09 -10.75 -14.58
N PHE A 51 5.19 -10.65 -15.34
CA PHE A 51 5.26 -11.02 -16.76
C PHE A 51 5.87 -12.42 -16.99
N GLY A 52 6.60 -12.96 -16.01
CA GLY A 52 7.38 -14.21 -16.19
C GLY A 52 8.54 -14.08 -17.17
N LEU A 53 8.89 -12.86 -17.62
CA LEU A 53 10.02 -12.60 -18.49
C LEU A 53 11.31 -12.35 -17.68
N PRO A 54 12.45 -12.93 -18.09
CA PRO A 54 13.74 -12.63 -17.47
C PRO A 54 14.09 -11.14 -17.65
N GLY A 55 14.44 -10.47 -16.54
CA GLY A 55 14.72 -9.03 -16.50
C GLY A 55 13.52 -8.15 -16.15
N PHE A 56 12.30 -8.70 -16.09
CA PHE A 56 11.12 -8.00 -15.59
C PHE A 56 10.94 -8.21 -14.09
N GLN A 57 10.34 -7.23 -13.41
CA GLN A 57 10.08 -7.33 -11.98
C GLN A 57 9.12 -8.49 -11.70
N GLY A 58 9.37 -9.22 -10.60
CA GLY A 58 8.47 -10.28 -10.13
C GLY A 58 7.09 -9.74 -9.72
N PRO A 59 6.13 -10.61 -9.40
CA PRO A 59 4.78 -10.17 -9.00
C PRO A 59 4.83 -9.27 -7.76
N LEU A 60 4.40 -8.01 -7.88
CA LEU A 60 4.35 -7.03 -6.78
C LEU A 60 2.96 -6.96 -6.13
N GLY A 61 2.04 -7.86 -6.49
CA GLY A 61 0.70 -7.89 -5.89
C GLY A 61 0.73 -8.08 -4.37
N TRP A 62 1.76 -8.73 -3.84
CA TRP A 62 1.92 -8.91 -2.39
C TRP A 62 2.22 -7.59 -1.67
N ASN A 63 3.02 -6.71 -2.30
CA ASN A 63 3.32 -5.37 -1.80
C ASN A 63 2.06 -4.51 -1.73
N LEU A 64 1.22 -4.57 -2.76
CA LEU A 64 -0.08 -3.91 -2.77
C LEU A 64 -0.97 -4.43 -1.64
N LEU A 65 -1.08 -5.76 -1.50
CA LEU A 65 -1.90 -6.39 -0.47
C LEU A 65 -1.44 -6.00 0.94
N ALA A 66 -0.13 -6.01 1.20
CA ALA A 66 0.43 -5.54 2.46
C ALA A 66 0.08 -4.07 2.74
N GLY A 67 0.19 -3.20 1.73
CA GLY A 67 -0.23 -1.80 1.83
C GLY A 67 -1.71 -1.64 2.21
N VAL A 68 -2.60 -2.38 1.54
CA VAL A 68 -4.05 -2.39 1.83
C VAL A 68 -4.33 -2.85 3.26
N LEU A 69 -3.64 -3.88 3.74
CA LEU A 69 -3.77 -4.37 5.11
C LEU A 69 -3.32 -3.32 6.14
N TYR A 70 -2.23 -2.61 5.90
CA TYR A 70 -1.81 -1.50 6.75
C TYR A 70 -2.80 -0.35 6.78
N VAL A 71 -3.42 -0.01 5.63
CA VAL A 71 -4.50 0.99 5.58
C VAL A 71 -5.71 0.53 6.39
N ALA A 72 -6.14 -0.72 6.23
CA ALA A 72 -7.24 -1.27 7.02
C ALA A 72 -6.95 -1.22 8.53
N ALA A 73 -5.73 -1.57 8.93
CA ALA A 73 -5.28 -1.47 10.32
C ALA A 73 -5.26 -0.02 10.81
N ALA A 74 -4.81 0.94 10.00
CA ALA A 74 -4.80 2.37 10.33
C ALA A 74 -6.23 2.91 10.54
N ILE A 75 -7.16 2.56 9.63
CA ILE A 75 -8.58 2.93 9.73
C ILE A 75 -9.16 2.33 11.01
N TRP A 76 -8.89 1.07 11.30
CA TRP A 76 -9.40 0.41 12.48
C TRP A 76 -8.84 1.01 13.79
N ALA A 77 -7.55 1.32 13.85
CA ALA A 77 -6.94 2.01 14.98
C ALA A 77 -7.51 3.43 15.18
N ALA A 78 -7.88 4.11 14.09
CA ALA A 78 -8.57 5.40 14.15
C ALA A 78 -10.05 5.27 14.52
N ALA A 79 -10.73 4.21 14.07
CA ALA A 79 -12.16 3.97 14.28
C ALA A 79 -12.47 3.40 15.67
N ARG A 80 -11.54 2.66 16.30
CA ARG A 80 -11.58 2.24 17.73
C ARG A 80 -11.68 3.41 18.72
N ARG A 81 -11.67 4.65 18.22
CA ARG A 81 -11.90 5.88 18.98
C ARG A 81 -13.37 6.32 19.05
N ARG A 82 -14.26 5.73 18.23
CA ARG A 82 -15.71 5.86 18.38
C ARG A 82 -16.21 4.82 19.38
#